data_AF-A0A7Z9SE06-F1
#
_entry.id   AF-A0A7Z9SE06-F1
#
_cell.length_a   1.000
_cell.length_b   1.000
_cell.length_c   1.000
_cell.angle_alpha   90.00
_cell.angle_beta   90.00
_cell.angle_gamma   90.00
#
_symmetry.space_group_name_H-M   'P 1'
#
loop_
_entity.id
_entity.type
_entity.pdbx_description
1 polymer ?
#
loop_
_entity_poly.entity_id
_entity_poly.type
_entity_poly.pdbx_seq_one_letter_code
_entity_poly.pdbx_strand_id
1 'polypeptide(L)'
;PRDSTQQRDFFANDKIQMDAAEPGDLHFFGKDGSVTHVGFSTGGKGILHSQGFVKEESLDSGHKSVNEKLIDIYLSTYTIQRKFRP
;
A
#
# COMPACT_ATOMS: atom_id res chain seq x y z
N PRO A 1 -2.29 -13.68 -5.09
CA PRO A 1 -1.26 -14.41 -4.30
C PRO A 1 -1.47 -14.22 -2.79
N ARG A 2 -0.95 -15.11 -1.94
CA ARG A 2 -1.22 -15.07 -0.49
C ARG A 2 -0.33 -14.09 0.26
N ASP A 3 0.97 -14.07 -0.01
CA ASP A 3 1.94 -13.28 0.76
C ASP A 3 2.23 -11.91 0.10
N SER A 4 2.57 -10.91 0.90
CA SER A 4 2.75 -9.51 0.45
C SER A 4 3.83 -9.37 -0.62
N THR A 5 4.97 -10.07 -0.49
CA THR A 5 6.00 -10.12 -1.54
C THR A 5 5.43 -10.65 -2.86
N GLN A 6 4.71 -11.77 -2.81
CA GLN A 6 4.13 -12.38 -4.01
C GLN A 6 3.03 -11.49 -4.61
N GLN A 7 2.28 -10.76 -3.78
CA GLN A 7 1.30 -9.78 -4.25
C GLN A 7 1.98 -8.63 -4.99
N ARG A 8 3.05 -8.05 -4.44
CA ARG A 8 3.85 -7.02 -5.13
C ARG A 8 4.33 -7.55 -6.49
N ASP A 9 4.93 -8.74 -6.51
CA ASP A 9 5.51 -9.32 -7.72
C ASP A 9 4.45 -9.59 -8.79
N PHE A 10 3.26 -10.03 -8.37
CA PHE A 10 2.14 -10.23 -9.29
C PHE A 10 1.69 -8.95 -9.99
N PHE A 11 1.80 -7.80 -9.30
CA PHE A 11 1.48 -6.49 -9.86
C PHE A 11 2.72 -5.70 -10.33
N ALA A 12 3.90 -6.32 -10.49
CA ALA A 12 5.16 -5.59 -10.73
C ALA A 12 5.13 -4.60 -11.90
N ASN A 13 4.29 -4.85 -12.91
CA ASN A 13 4.13 -4.00 -14.10
C ASN A 13 3.10 -2.87 -13.94
N ASP A 14 2.40 -2.81 -12.80
CA ASP A 14 1.28 -1.89 -12.55
C ASP A 14 1.62 -0.87 -11.46
N LYS A 15 2.92 -0.56 -11.30
CA LYS A 15 3.39 0.42 -10.33
C LYS A 15 2.85 1.81 -10.66
N ILE A 16 2.38 2.50 -9.64
CA ILE A 16 1.88 3.88 -9.74
C ILE A 16 2.49 4.75 -8.63
N GLN A 17 2.32 6.06 -8.77
CA GLN A 17 2.65 7.01 -7.70
C GLN A 17 1.60 6.90 -6.58
N MET A 18 2.03 7.10 -5.33
CA MET A 18 1.14 7.02 -4.16
C MET A 18 -0.06 7.96 -4.28
N ASP A 19 0.16 9.21 -4.69
CA ASP A 19 -0.90 10.21 -4.80
C ASP A 19 -1.91 9.91 -5.93
N ALA A 20 -1.56 9.01 -6.85
CA ALA A 20 -2.44 8.54 -7.92
C ALA A 20 -3.22 7.28 -7.53
N ALA A 21 -3.06 6.78 -6.29
CA ALA A 21 -3.74 5.58 -5.84
C ALA A 21 -5.25 5.80 -5.72
N GLU A 22 -6.01 4.84 -6.21
CA GLU A 22 -7.45 4.79 -6.03
C GLU A 22 -7.83 3.81 -4.91
N PRO A 23 -9.05 3.95 -4.34
CA PRO A 23 -9.56 2.97 -3.38
C PRO A 23 -9.43 1.53 -3.91
N GLY A 24 -8.77 0.67 -3.12
CA GLY A 24 -8.51 -0.72 -3.47
C GLY A 24 -7.14 -1.02 -4.07
N ASP A 25 -6.39 0.00 -4.50
CA ASP A 25 -4.98 -0.17 -4.86
C ASP A 25 -4.13 -0.59 -3.65
N LEU A 26 -2.91 -1.08 -3.87
CA LEU A 26 -2.10 -1.67 -2.81
C LEU A 26 -0.87 -0.82 -2.51
N HIS A 27 -0.69 -0.44 -1.25
CA HIS A 27 0.57 0.10 -0.72
C HIS A 27 1.39 -1.02 -0.09
N PHE A 28 2.67 -1.10 -0.46
CA PHE A 28 3.63 -2.06 0.08
C PHE A 28 4.70 -1.38 0.92
N PHE A 29 5.07 -2.08 1.99
CA PHE A 29 5.97 -1.59 3.02
C PHE A 29 7.01 -2.65 3.37
N GLY A 30 8.17 -2.19 3.81
CA GLY A 30 9.22 -3.03 4.33
C GLY A 30 10.59 -2.35 4.31
N LYS A 31 11.62 -3.11 4.67
CA LYS A 31 13.00 -2.64 4.81
C LYS A 31 13.93 -3.47 3.95
N ASP A 32 15.07 -2.90 3.59
CA ASP A 32 16.15 -3.59 2.87
C ASP A 32 15.67 -4.28 1.58
N GLY A 33 14.73 -3.65 0.87
CA GLY A 33 14.15 -4.15 -0.38
C GLY A 33 13.16 -5.31 -0.22
N SER A 34 12.93 -5.80 1.00
CA SER A 34 12.00 -6.87 1.32
C SER A 34 10.63 -6.30 1.69
N VAL A 35 9.57 -6.83 1.07
CA VAL A 35 8.19 -6.48 1.44
C VAL A 35 7.81 -7.30 2.66
N THR A 36 7.34 -6.63 3.71
CA THR A 36 6.91 -7.27 4.97
C THR A 36 5.49 -6.94 5.34
N HIS A 37 4.91 -5.88 4.76
CA HIS A 37 3.56 -5.44 5.07
C HIS A 37 2.86 -4.87 3.82
N VAL A 38 1.53 -4.94 3.82
CA VAL A 38 0.66 -4.47 2.74
C VAL A 38 -0.61 -3.87 3.32
N GLY A 39 -1.15 -2.86 2.67
CA GLY A 39 -2.48 -2.32 2.95
C GLY A 39 -3.19 -1.87 1.69
N PHE A 40 -4.51 -1.79 1.78
CA PHE A 40 -5.33 -1.22 0.73
C PHE A 40 -5.29 0.30 0.84
N SER A 41 -5.12 0.99 -0.27
CA SER A 41 -5.37 2.42 -0.36
C SER A 41 -6.86 2.67 -0.15
N THR A 42 -7.19 3.68 0.65
CA THR A 42 -8.53 4.27 0.68
C THR A 42 -8.64 5.47 -0.27
N GLY A 43 -7.61 5.66 -1.11
CA GLY A 43 -7.41 6.81 -2.00
C GLY A 43 -6.17 7.60 -1.59
N GLY A 44 -5.27 7.85 -2.55
CA GLY A 44 -4.01 8.55 -2.34
C GLY A 44 -3.19 7.96 -1.20
N LYS A 45 -3.03 8.73 -0.12
CA LYS A 45 -2.22 8.37 1.07
C LYS A 45 -3.01 7.68 2.18
N GLY A 46 -4.32 7.52 2.05
CA GLY A 46 -5.13 6.82 3.04
C GLY A 46 -4.92 5.31 2.97
N ILE A 47 -4.89 4.61 4.11
CA ILE A 47 -4.62 3.18 4.17
C ILE A 47 -5.56 2.43 5.11
N LEU A 48 -6.14 1.33 4.63
CA LEU A 48 -6.81 0.30 5.41
C LEU A 48 -5.90 -0.94 5.48
N HIS A 49 -5.48 -1.32 6.68
CA HIS A 49 -4.54 -2.42 6.87
C HIS A 49 -4.70 -3.11 8.23
N SER A 50 -4.04 -4.25 8.40
CA SER A 50 -3.99 -4.98 9.68
C SER A 50 -2.58 -5.00 10.24
N GLN A 51 -2.41 -4.43 11.43
CA GLN A 51 -1.18 -4.54 12.22
C GLN A 51 -1.58 -4.74 13.69
N GLY A 52 -1.74 -6.00 14.09
CA GLY A 52 -2.42 -6.40 15.32
C GLY A 52 -3.94 -6.48 15.13
N PHE A 53 -4.56 -5.39 14.67
CA PHE A 53 -5.98 -5.31 14.29
C PHE A 53 -6.17 -4.48 13.01
N VAL A 54 -7.36 -4.58 12.40
CA VAL A 54 -7.73 -3.81 11.20
C VAL A 54 -8.05 -2.38 11.57
N LYS A 55 -7.45 -1.42 10.87
CA LYS A 55 -7.60 0.01 11.13
C LYS A 55 -7.35 0.84 9.89
N GLU A 56 -7.85 2.07 9.94
CA GLU A 56 -7.62 3.11 8.94
C GLU A 56 -6.62 4.13 9.48
N GLU A 57 -5.55 4.37 8.72
CA GLU A 57 -4.49 5.33 9.02
C GLU A 57 -4.15 6.13 7.75
N SER A 58 -3.17 7.02 7.85
CA SER A 58 -2.70 7.83 6.73
C SER A 58 -1.18 7.79 6.61
N LEU A 59 -0.70 7.86 5.38
CA LEU A 59 0.70 8.07 5.01
C LEU A 59 1.01 9.55 4.74
N ASP A 60 0.07 10.45 5.02
CA ASP A 60 0.27 11.88 4.96
C ASP A 60 0.77 12.43 6.30
N SER A 61 1.98 12.98 6.31
CA SER A 61 2.60 13.60 7.50
C SER A 61 1.77 14.72 8.12
N GLY A 62 0.88 15.36 7.34
CA GLY A 62 -0.02 16.41 7.85
C GLY A 62 -1.33 15.89 8.46
N HIS A 63 -1.61 14.59 8.36
CA HIS A 63 -2.92 14.05 8.74
C HIS A 63 -3.00 13.59 10.20
N LYS A 64 -4.16 13.76 10.83
CA LYS A 64 -4.40 13.40 12.25
C LYS A 64 -4.18 11.93 12.58
N SER A 65 -4.32 11.04 11.59
CA SER A 65 -4.12 9.59 11.73
C SER A 65 -2.84 9.11 11.04
N VAL A 66 -1.84 9.97 10.95
CA VAL A 66 -0.54 9.64 10.36
C VAL A 66 0.09 8.43 11.04
N ASN A 67 0.60 7.50 10.25
CA ASN A 67 1.47 6.44 10.71
C ASN A 67 2.90 6.66 10.17
N GLU A 68 3.68 7.44 10.92
CA GLU A 68 5.08 7.77 10.56
C GLU A 68 5.94 6.52 10.38
N LYS A 69 5.71 5.48 11.19
CA LYS A 69 6.46 4.23 11.09
C LYS A 69 6.26 3.55 9.74
N LEU A 70 5.06 3.62 9.17
CA LEU A 70 4.79 3.09 7.83
C LEU A 70 5.36 3.97 6.72
N ILE A 71 5.38 5.30 6.92
CA ILE A 71 6.05 6.22 6.00
C ILE A 71 7.53 5.87 5.88
N ASP A 72 8.22 5.65 7.01
CA ASP A 72 9.65 5.32 7.06
C ASP A 72 10.02 4.03 6.31
N ILE A 73 9.06 3.12 6.15
CA ILE A 73 9.26 1.83 5.48
C ILE A 73 8.42 1.71 4.21
N TYR A 74 7.91 2.81 3.67
CA TYR A 74 7.15 2.79 2.43
C TYR A 74 8.05 2.40 1.26
N LEU A 75 7.57 1.46 0.43
CA LEU A 75 8.30 0.99 -0.75
C LEU A 75 7.66 1.43 -2.06
N SER A 76 6.37 1.13 -2.23
CA SER A 76 5.70 1.33 -3.53
C SER A 76 4.19 1.15 -3.47
N THR A 77 3.52 1.64 -4.51
CA THR A 77 2.07 1.50 -4.72
C THR A 77 1.81 0.87 -6.08
N TYR A 78 0.80 0.00 -6.16
CA TYR A 78 0.42 -0.68 -7.40
C TYR A 78 -1.09 -0.67 -7.56
N THR A 79 -1.53 -0.50 -8.81
CA THR A 79 -2.95 -0.55 -9.11
C THR A 79 -3.44 -1.96 -9.38
N ILE A 80 -4.57 -2.31 -8.79
CA ILE A 80 -5.22 -3.60 -9.07
C ILE A 80 -6.13 -3.51 -10.30
N GLN A 81 -6.67 -2.32 -10.60
CA GLN A 81 -7.68 -2.17 -11.65
C GLN A 81 -7.17 -2.51 -13.05
N ARG A 82 -5.88 -2.27 -13.34
CA ARG A 82 -5.32 -2.52 -14.68
C ARG A 82 -5.22 -4.01 -15.03
N LYS A 83 -5.18 -4.89 -14.03
CA LYS A 83 -5.05 -6.34 -14.22
C LYS A 83 -6.37 -7.10 -14.35
N PHE A 84 -7.47 -6.50 -13.87
CA PHE A 84 -8.78 -7.17 -13.80
C PHE A 84 -9.87 -6.43 -14.59
N ARG A 85 -9.48 -5.63 -15.58
CA ARG A 85 -10.47 -5.11 -16.55
C ARG A 85 -11.02 -6.31 -17.37
N PRO A 86 -12.34 -6.34 -17.65
CA PRO A 86 -12.91 -7.29 -18.59
C PRO A 86 -12.35 -7.11 -20.00
#